data_AF-A0A2E2A3P6-F1
#
_entry.id   AF-A0A2E2A3P6-F1
#
_cell.length_a   1.000
_cell.length_b   1.000
_cell.length_c   1.000
_cell.angle_alpha   90.00
_cell.angle_beta   90.00
_cell.angle_gamma   90.00
#
_symmetry.space_group_name_H-M   'P 1'
#
loop_
_entity.id
_entity.type
_entity.pdbx_description
1 polymer ?
#
loop_
_entity_poly.entity_id
_entity_poly.type
_entity_poly.pdbx_seq_one_letter_code
_entity_poly.pdbx_strand_id
1 'polypeptide(L)'
;MFSDWQEQGLPVQLIGVGKDSHNSSLGNWTNNNDTPVCADSSPFSSWSDWGASQRDVFVLDHMGNVVLQQSTNSGIPNNLESVVMDLVDDISMDCDPGMACAGVLTCCDGLLYPTSCCAENCDEPIDDPYNMCSESECEDGEFDNSNPCNPMECFGGQWFEIIIDCQEQMGIPCDGGVYVDPPEGVCCSTCVQYGDSNNDGSLNVLDVVIIVNIILFENYYDEVSDVNTDGLLNVLDVVQLVSSILN
;
A
#
# COMPACT_ATOMS: atom_id res chain seq x y z
N MET A 1 -13.58 34.85 2.98
CA MET A 1 -13.19 34.57 4.37
C MET A 1 -12.12 33.48 4.39
N PHE A 2 -12.45 32.18 4.22
CA PHE A 2 -11.42 31.14 4.19
C PHE A 2 -10.36 31.32 3.09
N SER A 3 -10.80 31.63 1.85
CA SER A 3 -9.91 31.98 0.74
C SER A 3 -8.92 33.10 1.09
N ASP A 4 -9.38 34.09 1.85
CA ASP A 4 -8.60 35.26 2.20
C ASP A 4 -7.56 34.90 3.28
N TRP A 5 -7.86 33.96 4.17
CA TRP A 5 -6.91 33.41 5.13
C TRP A 5 -5.83 32.58 4.45
N GLN A 6 -6.20 31.79 3.43
CA GLN A 6 -5.24 31.06 2.61
C GLN A 6 -4.32 32.01 1.84
N GLU A 7 -4.86 33.08 1.23
CA GLU A 7 -4.06 34.09 0.53
C GLU A 7 -3.10 34.85 1.48
N GLN A 8 -3.48 35.00 2.75
CA GLN A 8 -2.63 35.59 3.80
C GLN A 8 -1.60 34.61 4.37
N GLY A 9 -1.64 33.33 3.98
CA GLY A 9 -0.73 32.30 4.49
C GLY A 9 -1.01 31.89 5.94
N LEU A 10 -2.23 32.09 6.44
CA LEU A 10 -2.59 31.66 7.79
C LEU A 10 -2.69 30.13 7.84
N PRO A 11 -2.26 29.47 8.93
CA PRO A 11 -2.27 28.01 9.07
C PRO A 11 -3.67 27.47 9.39
N VAL A 12 -4.67 27.82 8.58
CA VAL A 12 -6.07 27.42 8.78
C VAL A 12 -6.46 26.41 7.71
N GLN A 13 -7.07 25.30 8.13
CA GLN A 13 -7.61 24.28 7.24
C GLN A 13 -9.13 24.20 7.37
N LEU A 14 -9.81 23.89 6.26
CA LEU A 14 -11.25 23.69 6.20
C LEU A 14 -11.55 22.32 5.60
N ILE A 15 -12.34 21.51 6.30
CA ILE A 15 -12.80 20.20 5.83
C ILE A 15 -14.30 20.10 6.03
N GLY A 16 -15.01 19.65 5.00
CA GLY A 16 -16.42 19.26 5.11
C GLY A 16 -16.55 17.78 5.46
N VAL A 17 -17.46 17.44 6.35
CA VAL A 17 -17.87 16.04 6.59
C VAL A 17 -19.35 15.93 6.28
N GLY A 18 -19.73 14.93 5.48
CA GLY A 18 -21.10 14.67 5.03
C GLY A 18 -21.45 13.20 5.17
N LYS A 19 -22.71 12.84 5.42
CA LYS A 19 -23.14 11.44 5.32
C LYS A 19 -23.13 10.98 3.87
N ASP A 20 -22.63 9.79 3.59
CA ASP A 20 -22.56 9.24 2.22
C ASP A 20 -23.95 9.09 1.55
N SER A 21 -25.01 8.95 2.35
CA SER A 21 -26.40 8.97 1.90
C SER A 21 -26.81 10.27 1.20
N HIS A 22 -26.01 11.34 1.32
CA HIS A 22 -26.19 12.61 0.62
C HIS A 22 -25.26 12.80 -0.58
N ASN A 23 -24.55 11.75 -1.01
CA ASN A 23 -23.59 11.83 -2.13
C ASN A 23 -24.20 12.31 -3.44
N SER A 24 -25.47 11.99 -3.71
CA SER A 24 -26.19 12.49 -4.88
C SER A 24 -26.38 14.01 -4.91
N SER A 25 -26.09 14.70 -3.81
CA SER A 25 -26.22 16.15 -3.66
C SER A 25 -24.89 16.85 -3.34
N LEU A 26 -23.76 16.15 -3.46
CA LEU A 26 -22.43 16.70 -3.12
C LEU A 26 -22.09 17.96 -3.92
N GLY A 27 -22.49 18.03 -5.19
CA GLY A 27 -22.25 19.18 -6.04
C GLY A 27 -22.84 20.50 -5.49
N ASN A 28 -23.87 20.45 -4.64
CA ASN A 28 -24.38 21.66 -3.99
C ASN A 28 -23.39 22.27 -2.98
N TRP A 29 -22.41 21.50 -2.55
CA TRP A 29 -21.39 21.88 -1.57
C TRP A 29 -20.02 22.07 -2.20
N THR A 30 -19.68 21.26 -3.21
CA THR A 30 -18.33 21.24 -3.81
C THR A 30 -18.24 22.00 -5.13
N ASN A 31 -19.36 22.36 -5.78
CA ASN A 31 -19.27 23.11 -7.03
C ASN A 31 -18.68 24.50 -6.80
N ASN A 32 -17.74 24.89 -7.66
CA ASN A 32 -17.06 26.19 -7.66
C ASN A 32 -16.26 26.50 -6.38
N ASN A 33 -15.76 25.48 -5.68
CA ASN A 33 -14.77 25.65 -4.61
C ASN A 33 -13.88 24.41 -4.50
N ASP A 34 -12.71 24.58 -3.87
CA ASP A 34 -11.70 23.53 -3.71
C ASP A 34 -11.69 22.93 -2.30
N THR A 35 -12.80 23.03 -1.56
CA THR A 35 -12.87 22.54 -0.17
C THR A 35 -12.92 21.02 -0.17
N PRO A 36 -12.03 20.33 0.55
CA PRO A 36 -12.11 18.87 0.70
C PRO A 36 -13.36 18.48 1.48
N VAL A 37 -14.06 17.44 1.02
CA VAL A 37 -15.24 16.88 1.69
C VAL A 37 -15.08 15.38 1.85
N CYS A 38 -15.24 14.89 3.08
CA CYS A 38 -15.25 13.47 3.43
C CYS A 38 -16.68 12.96 3.53
N ALA A 39 -16.93 11.76 2.98
CA ALA A 39 -18.21 11.07 3.11
C ALA A 39 -18.13 10.03 4.23
N ASP A 40 -18.86 10.26 5.32
CA ASP A 40 -19.02 9.34 6.45
C ASP A 40 -20.04 8.27 6.07
N SER A 41 -19.60 7.01 6.04
CA SER A 41 -20.44 5.90 5.62
C SER A 41 -21.31 5.37 6.76
N SER A 42 -22.47 4.83 6.41
CA SER A 42 -23.36 4.15 7.36
C SER A 42 -22.55 3.16 8.22
N PRO A 43 -22.59 3.24 9.57
CA PRO A 43 -23.66 3.81 10.40
C PRO A 43 -23.50 5.30 10.77
N PHE A 44 -22.61 6.04 10.13
CA PHE A 44 -22.33 7.46 10.40
C PHE A 44 -21.73 7.71 11.79
N SER A 45 -20.75 6.89 12.17
CA SER A 45 -20.12 6.98 13.50
C SER A 45 -19.46 8.34 13.67
N SER A 46 -18.68 8.81 12.69
CA SER A 46 -17.97 10.09 12.76
C SER A 46 -18.94 11.26 12.96
N TRP A 47 -20.03 11.30 12.18
CA TRP A 47 -21.06 12.32 12.32
C TRP A 47 -21.72 12.28 13.71
N SER A 48 -22.00 11.08 14.21
CA SER A 48 -22.74 10.89 15.47
C SER A 48 -21.88 11.12 16.70
N ASP A 49 -20.62 10.69 16.69
CA ASP A 49 -19.66 10.81 17.79
C ASP A 49 -19.32 12.27 18.08
N TRP A 50 -19.27 13.09 17.04
CA TRP A 50 -19.09 14.54 17.16
C TRP A 50 -20.37 15.28 17.60
N GLY A 51 -21.48 14.57 17.77
CA GLY A 51 -22.76 15.16 18.17
C GLY A 51 -23.30 16.16 17.15
N ALA A 52 -22.94 16.01 15.86
CA ALA A 52 -23.31 16.95 14.82
C ALA A 52 -24.82 16.90 14.54
N SER A 53 -25.46 18.07 14.46
CA SER A 53 -26.88 18.21 14.19
C SER A 53 -27.22 17.99 12.70
N GLN A 54 -28.07 18.83 12.11
CA GLN A 54 -28.32 18.81 10.66
C GLN A 54 -27.19 19.51 9.88
N ARG A 55 -26.69 20.64 10.40
CA ARG A 55 -25.57 21.42 9.88
C ARG A 55 -24.93 22.18 11.02
N ASP A 56 -23.68 21.86 11.32
CA ASP A 56 -22.89 22.52 12.35
C ASP A 56 -21.55 22.97 11.78
N VAL A 57 -20.99 24.01 12.37
CA VAL A 57 -19.60 24.42 12.21
C VAL A 57 -18.89 24.12 13.52
N PHE A 58 -17.76 23.43 13.39
CA PHE A 58 -16.82 23.18 14.47
C PHE A 58 -15.56 24.00 14.18
N VAL A 59 -15.01 24.66 15.20
CA VAL A 59 -13.67 25.28 15.15
C VAL A 59 -12.82 24.57 16.17
N LEU A 60 -11.65 24.12 15.72
CA LEU A 60 -10.67 23.44 16.53
C LEU A 60 -9.43 24.30 16.71
N ASP A 61 -8.76 24.17 17.85
CA ASP A 61 -7.40 24.67 18.03
C ASP A 61 -6.37 23.76 17.31
N HIS A 62 -5.09 24.15 17.33
CA HIS A 62 -4.01 23.38 16.70
C HIS A 62 -3.72 22.04 17.38
N MET A 63 -4.23 21.84 18.61
CA MET A 63 -4.13 20.57 19.35
C MET A 63 -5.32 19.63 19.05
N GLY A 64 -6.30 20.08 18.27
CA GLY A 64 -7.49 19.32 17.92
C GLY A 64 -8.63 19.40 18.92
N ASN A 65 -8.60 20.31 19.89
CA ASN A 65 -9.72 20.51 20.82
C ASN A 65 -10.79 21.38 20.19
N VAL A 66 -12.07 21.09 20.46
CA VAL A 66 -13.20 21.89 19.98
C VAL A 66 -13.33 23.19 20.79
N VAL A 67 -13.11 24.32 20.13
CA VAL A 67 -13.20 25.69 20.70
C VAL A 67 -14.57 26.31 20.44
N LEU A 68 -15.19 26.00 19.30
CA LEU A 68 -16.52 26.46 18.92
C LEU A 68 -17.32 25.31 18.31
N GLN A 69 -18.56 25.13 18.74
CA GLN A 69 -19.56 24.33 18.03
C GLN A 69 -20.83 25.17 17.90
N GLN A 70 -21.32 25.35 16.69
CA GLN A 70 -22.58 26.06 16.45
C GLN A 70 -23.36 25.51 15.26
N SER A 71 -24.68 25.43 15.41
CA SER A 71 -25.57 25.09 14.30
C SER A 71 -25.70 26.23 13.30
N THR A 72 -25.58 25.92 12.01
CA THR A 72 -25.68 26.91 10.92
C THR A 72 -27.11 27.16 10.46
N ASN A 73 -28.12 26.69 11.20
CA ASN A 73 -29.53 26.87 10.86
C ASN A 73 -29.95 28.35 10.77
N SER A 74 -29.20 29.25 11.39
CA SER A 74 -29.40 30.71 11.33
C SER A 74 -28.26 31.46 10.65
N GLY A 75 -27.39 30.76 9.91
CA GLY A 75 -26.19 31.32 9.29
C GLY A 75 -24.90 30.94 10.02
N ILE A 76 -23.77 31.50 9.56
CA ILE A 76 -22.44 31.29 10.15
C ILE A 76 -22.29 32.17 11.41
N PRO A 77 -21.56 31.71 12.45
CA PRO A 77 -21.21 32.53 13.61
C PRO A 77 -20.67 33.92 13.23
N ASN A 78 -21.24 34.98 13.80
CA ASN A 78 -20.80 36.37 13.52
C ASN A 78 -19.41 36.69 14.10
N ASN A 79 -18.93 35.89 15.05
CA ASN A 79 -17.62 36.00 15.70
C ASN A 79 -16.61 34.96 15.17
N LEU A 80 -16.91 34.27 14.06
CA LEU A 80 -16.03 33.21 13.55
C LEU A 80 -14.64 33.75 13.21
N GLU A 81 -14.57 34.89 12.55
CA GLU A 81 -13.28 35.50 12.16
C GLU A 81 -12.44 35.86 13.38
N SER A 82 -13.01 36.51 14.40
CA SER A 82 -12.27 36.83 15.62
C SER A 82 -11.78 35.57 16.34
N VAL A 83 -12.62 34.52 16.44
CA VAL A 83 -12.22 33.27 17.10
C VAL A 83 -11.06 32.60 16.36
N VAL A 84 -11.10 32.57 15.02
CA VAL A 84 -10.02 31.98 14.23
C VAL A 84 -8.72 32.79 14.37
N MET A 85 -8.81 34.12 14.37
CA MET A 85 -7.61 34.96 14.53
C MET A 85 -6.98 34.80 15.93
N ASP A 86 -7.80 34.74 16.98
CA ASP A 86 -7.31 34.48 18.34
C ASP A 86 -6.55 33.14 18.41
N LEU A 87 -7.07 32.09 17.76
CA LEU A 87 -6.40 30.77 17.69
C LEU A 87 -5.13 30.78 16.84
N VAL A 88 -5.09 31.55 15.76
CA VAL A 88 -3.90 31.68 14.92
C VAL A 88 -2.79 32.41 15.67
N ASP A 89 -3.14 33.44 16.45
CA ASP A 89 -2.18 34.13 17.31
C ASP A 89 -1.61 33.18 18.38
N ASP A 90 -2.43 32.31 18.97
CA ASP A 90 -1.97 31.29 19.93
C ASP A 90 -0.96 30.32 19.31
N ILE A 91 -1.15 29.91 18.04
CA ILE A 91 -0.17 29.06 17.31
C ILE A 91 1.20 29.74 17.19
N SER A 92 1.22 31.06 17.03
CA SER A 92 2.47 31.81 16.87
C SER A 92 3.31 31.90 18.15
N MET A 93 2.80 31.42 19.29
CA MET A 93 3.49 31.43 20.58
C MET A 93 4.24 30.12 20.89
N ASP A 94 4.07 29.07 20.09
CA ASP A 94 4.61 27.73 20.37
C ASP A 94 6.04 27.50 19.87
N CYS A 95 6.60 28.42 19.10
CA CYS A 95 8.00 28.37 18.67
C CYS A 95 8.62 29.77 18.60
N ASP A 96 9.93 29.87 18.82
CA ASP A 96 10.69 31.13 18.76
C ASP A 96 11.69 31.10 17.58
N PRO A 97 11.42 31.79 16.46
CA PRO A 97 12.35 31.85 15.33
C PRO A 97 13.70 32.48 15.67
N GLY A 98 13.79 33.22 16.80
CA GLY A 98 15.01 33.82 17.31
C GLY A 98 15.84 32.89 18.21
N MET A 99 15.34 31.69 18.52
CA MET A 99 16.05 30.72 19.36
C MET A 99 17.31 30.20 18.65
N ALA A 100 18.43 30.24 19.36
CA ALA A 100 19.70 29.73 18.85
C ALA A 100 19.81 28.22 19.08
N CYS A 101 19.93 27.47 17.98
CA CYS A 101 19.99 26.00 17.99
C CYS A 101 21.27 25.50 17.33
N ALA A 102 21.78 24.35 17.76
CA ALA A 102 22.94 23.74 17.12
C ALA A 102 22.50 23.14 15.77
N GLY A 103 23.25 23.42 14.70
CA GLY A 103 22.99 22.86 13.37
C GLY A 103 23.43 21.39 13.27
N VAL A 104 22.68 20.50 13.92
CA VAL A 104 22.89 19.05 13.95
C VAL A 104 21.55 18.37 13.68
N LEU A 105 21.56 17.39 12.78
CA LEU A 105 20.42 16.52 12.50
C LEU A 105 19.96 15.83 13.79
N THR A 106 18.70 16.03 14.14
CA THR A 106 18.15 15.55 15.43
C THR A 106 16.80 14.90 15.20
N CYS A 107 16.61 13.72 15.78
CA CYS A 107 15.32 13.05 15.80
C CYS A 107 14.49 13.52 16.99
N CYS A 108 13.27 13.99 16.73
CA CYS A 108 12.32 14.44 17.74
C CYS A 108 10.95 13.88 17.39
N ASP A 109 10.34 13.13 18.31
CA ASP A 109 9.02 12.50 18.12
C ASP A 109 8.88 11.72 16.79
N GLY A 110 9.94 11.02 16.40
CA GLY A 110 9.98 10.23 15.16
C GLY A 110 10.28 11.03 13.88
N LEU A 111 10.42 12.35 13.97
CA LEU A 111 10.70 13.22 12.83
C LEU A 111 12.14 13.74 12.85
N LEU A 112 12.75 13.85 11.68
CA LEU A 112 14.10 14.38 11.51
C LEU A 112 14.05 15.91 11.39
N TYR A 113 14.79 16.62 12.23
CA TYR A 113 14.92 18.08 12.19
C TYR A 113 16.34 18.52 11.83
N PRO A 114 16.49 19.69 11.17
CA PRO A 114 17.80 20.20 10.74
C PRO A 114 18.65 20.75 11.89
N THR A 115 18.05 21.02 13.06
CA THR A 115 18.73 21.57 14.23
C THR A 115 18.39 20.80 15.52
N SER A 116 19.11 21.11 16.59
CA SER A 116 18.99 20.47 17.90
C SER A 116 17.74 20.83 18.71
N CYS A 117 16.90 21.74 18.21
CA CYS A 117 15.74 22.25 18.95
C CYS A 117 14.41 21.79 18.36
N CYS A 118 14.41 20.88 17.37
CA CYS A 118 13.18 20.37 16.79
C CYS A 118 12.29 21.51 16.27
N ALA A 119 11.00 21.50 16.58
CA ALA A 119 10.06 22.57 16.22
C ALA A 119 10.18 23.84 17.08
N GLU A 120 10.95 23.84 18.18
CA GLU A 120 11.00 24.96 19.15
C GLU A 120 11.56 26.26 18.55
N ASN A 121 12.40 26.16 17.51
CA ASN A 121 12.90 27.31 16.74
C ASN A 121 12.17 27.53 15.41
N CYS A 122 10.97 26.97 15.29
CA CYS A 122 10.14 27.00 14.09
C CYS A 122 10.81 26.34 12.87
N ASP A 123 11.70 25.37 13.08
CA ASP A 123 12.18 24.52 11.99
C ASP A 123 11.07 23.52 11.61
N GLU A 124 10.86 23.35 10.32
CA GLU A 124 10.04 22.26 9.79
C GLU A 124 10.86 20.96 9.78
N PRO A 125 10.22 19.80 9.99
CA PRO A 125 10.87 18.51 9.82
C PRO A 125 11.33 18.34 8.36
N ILE A 126 12.43 17.63 8.18
CA ILE A 126 13.01 17.28 6.88
C ILE A 126 12.76 15.82 6.56
N ASP A 127 12.91 15.47 5.27
CA ASP A 127 12.77 14.11 4.79
C ASP A 127 13.79 13.18 5.46
N ASP A 128 13.34 11.98 5.86
CA ASP A 128 14.14 10.94 6.51
C ASP A 128 14.26 9.71 5.58
N PRO A 129 14.98 9.83 4.45
CA PRO A 129 15.03 8.78 3.43
C PRO A 129 15.75 7.51 3.90
N TYR A 130 16.46 7.58 5.03
CA TYR A 130 17.15 6.44 5.64
C TYR A 130 16.44 5.95 6.90
N ASN A 131 15.24 6.48 7.19
CA ASN A 131 14.42 6.10 8.33
C ASN A 131 15.19 6.11 9.66
N MET A 132 16.12 7.06 9.81
CA MET A 132 17.01 7.18 10.94
C MET A 132 16.28 7.52 12.24
N CYS A 133 15.11 8.16 12.12
CA CYS A 133 14.33 8.65 13.25
C CYS A 133 13.10 7.80 13.59
N SER A 134 12.73 6.85 12.74
CA SER A 134 11.61 5.96 13.02
C SER A 134 11.97 4.90 14.05
N GLU A 135 10.95 4.43 14.75
CA GLU A 135 11.08 3.28 15.64
C GLU A 135 11.47 2.03 14.83
N SER A 136 12.33 1.18 15.40
CA SER A 136 12.71 -0.08 14.79
C SER A 136 11.48 -0.98 14.63
N GLU A 137 11.19 -1.41 13.41
CA GLU A 137 10.08 -2.32 13.12
C GLU A 137 10.46 -3.79 13.32
N CYS A 138 11.76 -4.09 13.33
CA CYS A 138 12.32 -5.43 13.46
C CYS A 138 13.72 -5.41 14.10
N GLU A 139 14.22 -6.59 14.49
CA GLU A 139 15.59 -6.75 14.99
C GLU A 139 16.55 -7.13 13.85
N ASP A 140 17.70 -6.46 13.77
CA ASP A 140 18.71 -6.72 12.73
C ASP A 140 19.08 -8.21 12.64
N GLY A 141 18.99 -8.75 11.41
CA GLY A 141 19.25 -10.15 11.10
C GLY A 141 18.03 -11.08 11.23
N GLU A 142 16.84 -10.55 11.55
CA GLU A 142 15.59 -11.29 11.39
C GLU A 142 15.25 -11.51 9.92
N PHE A 143 14.54 -12.60 9.64
CA PHE A 143 14.07 -12.94 8.29
C PHE A 143 12.56 -13.18 8.31
N ASP A 144 11.85 -12.57 7.36
CA ASP A 144 10.45 -12.89 7.06
C ASP A 144 10.38 -13.68 5.77
N ASN A 145 9.91 -14.92 5.86
CA ASN A 145 9.71 -15.83 4.72
C ASN A 145 8.23 -16.16 4.52
N SER A 146 7.32 -15.34 5.04
CA SER A 146 5.87 -15.55 4.91
C SER A 146 5.42 -15.56 3.45
N ASN A 147 6.11 -14.79 2.59
CA ASN A 147 6.00 -14.89 1.15
C ASN A 147 7.31 -15.47 0.59
N PRO A 148 7.34 -16.73 0.10
CA PRO A 148 8.55 -17.33 -0.44
C PRO A 148 9.10 -16.60 -1.67
N CYS A 149 8.26 -15.82 -2.37
CA CYS A 149 8.65 -15.00 -3.52
C CYS A 149 9.01 -13.55 -3.19
N ASN A 150 8.78 -13.12 -1.96
CA ASN A 150 9.23 -11.83 -1.47
C ASN A 150 9.72 -12.00 -0.03
N PRO A 151 10.85 -12.71 0.17
CA PRO A 151 11.43 -12.83 1.49
C PRO A 151 12.10 -11.51 1.89
N MET A 152 12.10 -11.20 3.18
CA MET A 152 12.67 -9.97 3.70
C MET A 152 13.73 -10.27 4.76
N GLU A 153 14.77 -9.44 4.81
CA GLU A 153 15.79 -9.42 5.87
C GLU A 153 15.73 -8.09 6.60
N CYS A 154 15.81 -8.13 7.93
CA CYS A 154 15.85 -6.92 8.73
C CYS A 154 17.27 -6.36 8.81
N PHE A 155 17.44 -5.08 8.49
CA PHE A 155 18.69 -4.36 8.63
C PHE A 155 18.43 -2.92 9.07
N GLY A 156 19.18 -2.39 10.04
CA GLY A 156 18.94 -1.05 10.57
C GLY A 156 17.53 -0.84 11.14
N GLY A 157 16.88 -1.88 11.67
CA GLY A 157 15.52 -1.82 12.18
C GLY A 157 14.43 -1.69 11.12
N GLN A 158 14.74 -2.00 9.85
CA GLN A 158 13.78 -1.99 8.74
C GLN A 158 13.86 -3.29 7.93
N TRP A 159 12.73 -3.69 7.34
CA TRP A 159 12.66 -4.82 6.41
C TRP A 159 13.14 -4.44 5.02
N PHE A 160 14.07 -5.23 4.48
CA PHE A 160 14.56 -5.14 3.11
C PHE A 160 14.18 -6.40 2.34
N GLU A 161 13.60 -6.24 1.15
CA GLU A 161 13.27 -7.35 0.26
C GLU A 161 14.53 -7.98 -0.34
N ILE A 162 14.59 -9.31 -0.28
CA ILE A 162 15.60 -10.13 -0.94
C ILE A 162 15.08 -10.47 -2.34
N ILE A 163 15.85 -10.08 -3.34
CA ILE A 163 15.53 -10.35 -4.74
C ILE A 163 15.84 -11.82 -5.06
N ILE A 164 14.83 -12.55 -5.54
CA ILE A 164 14.97 -13.91 -6.07
C ILE A 164 14.94 -13.85 -7.60
N ASP A 165 16.02 -14.31 -8.24
CA ASP A 165 16.11 -14.39 -9.69
C ASP A 165 15.53 -15.72 -10.20
N CYS A 166 14.22 -15.77 -10.49
CA CYS A 166 13.61 -16.92 -11.14
C CYS A 166 13.86 -16.93 -12.65
N GLN A 167 14.17 -18.10 -13.22
CA GLN A 167 14.52 -18.24 -14.63
C GLN A 167 13.42 -17.69 -15.56
N GLU A 168 12.16 -18.04 -15.31
CA GLU A 168 11.01 -17.57 -16.08
C GLU A 168 10.85 -16.04 -16.01
N GLN A 169 10.93 -15.47 -14.80
CA GLN A 169 10.78 -14.02 -14.57
C GLN A 169 11.91 -13.21 -15.22
N MET A 170 13.10 -13.82 -15.33
CA MET A 170 14.24 -13.26 -16.06
C MET A 170 14.12 -13.43 -17.58
N GLY A 171 13.01 -14.00 -18.07
CA GLY A 171 12.75 -14.19 -19.50
C GLY A 171 13.59 -15.29 -20.13
N ILE A 172 14.14 -16.21 -19.33
CA ILE A 172 14.87 -17.36 -19.87
C ILE A 172 13.84 -18.32 -20.49
N PRO A 173 13.93 -18.63 -21.80
CA PRO A 173 13.01 -19.56 -22.43
C PRO A 173 13.22 -20.99 -21.89
N CYS A 174 12.12 -21.72 -21.72
CA CYS A 174 12.16 -23.15 -21.40
C CYS A 174 12.23 -23.95 -22.71
N ASP A 175 13.43 -24.09 -23.28
CA ASP A 175 13.62 -24.75 -24.57
C ASP A 175 13.24 -26.25 -24.50
N GLY A 176 12.22 -26.64 -25.28
CA GLY A 176 11.75 -28.02 -25.33
C GLY A 176 10.91 -28.45 -24.12
N GLY A 177 10.38 -27.49 -23.37
CA GLY A 177 9.56 -27.75 -22.19
C GLY A 177 8.60 -26.61 -21.87
N VAL A 178 8.06 -26.66 -20.66
CA VAL A 178 7.16 -25.67 -20.10
C VAL A 178 7.53 -25.35 -18.64
N TYR A 179 7.30 -24.12 -18.21
CA TYR A 179 7.41 -23.76 -16.79
C TYR A 179 6.22 -24.31 -16.01
N VAL A 180 6.51 -25.09 -14.98
CA VAL A 180 5.50 -25.63 -14.07
C VAL A 180 5.57 -24.89 -12.74
N ASP A 181 4.41 -24.55 -12.20
CA ASP A 181 4.29 -23.89 -10.91
C ASP A 181 5.00 -24.71 -9.81
N PRO A 182 5.69 -24.04 -8.89
CA PRO A 182 6.38 -24.71 -7.80
C PRO A 182 5.40 -25.30 -6.78
N PRO A 183 5.86 -26.26 -5.95
CA PRO A 183 5.12 -26.67 -4.76
C PRO A 183 5.02 -25.54 -3.73
N GLU A 184 4.13 -25.71 -2.75
CA GLU A 184 3.93 -24.75 -1.66
C GLU A 184 5.25 -24.45 -0.93
N GLY A 185 5.53 -23.17 -0.70
CA GLY A 185 6.75 -22.70 -0.02
C GLY A 185 7.97 -22.53 -0.92
N VAL A 186 7.85 -22.77 -2.23
CA VAL A 186 8.90 -22.51 -3.22
C VAL A 186 8.45 -21.40 -4.15
N CYS A 187 9.35 -20.45 -4.45
CA CYS A 187 8.97 -19.29 -5.28
C CYS A 187 8.99 -19.56 -6.79
N CYS A 188 10.11 -20.12 -7.28
CA CYS A 188 10.35 -20.16 -8.71
C CYS A 188 9.70 -21.37 -9.35
N SER A 189 8.99 -21.14 -10.44
CA SER A 189 8.64 -22.19 -11.40
C SER A 189 9.88 -22.89 -11.92
N THR A 190 9.71 -24.13 -12.35
CA THR A 190 10.78 -24.95 -12.92
C THR A 190 10.47 -25.30 -14.37
N CYS A 191 11.47 -25.18 -15.24
CA CYS A 191 11.38 -25.63 -16.62
C CYS A 191 11.41 -27.15 -16.67
N VAL A 192 10.30 -27.77 -17.08
CA VAL A 192 10.13 -29.22 -17.20
C VAL A 192 10.04 -29.59 -18.67
N GLN A 193 10.81 -30.59 -19.11
CA GLN A 193 10.83 -31.04 -20.49
C GLN A 193 9.48 -31.64 -20.90
N TYR A 194 8.99 -31.35 -22.10
CA TYR A 194 7.77 -31.99 -22.61
C TYR A 194 7.91 -33.52 -22.61
N GLY A 195 6.91 -34.18 -22.05
CA GLY A 195 6.85 -35.62 -21.91
C GLY A 195 7.61 -36.19 -20.70
N ASP A 196 8.25 -35.37 -19.85
CA ASP A 196 8.83 -35.80 -18.57
C ASP A 196 7.76 -35.72 -17.47
N SER A 197 6.70 -36.52 -17.62
CA SER A 197 5.48 -36.43 -16.81
C SER A 197 5.70 -36.81 -15.34
N ASN A 198 6.81 -37.47 -14.99
CA ASN A 198 7.19 -37.69 -13.58
C ASN A 198 8.23 -36.69 -13.05
N ASN A 199 8.70 -35.76 -13.89
CA ASN A 199 9.71 -34.76 -13.58
C ASN A 199 11.00 -35.37 -12.97
N ASP A 200 11.47 -36.48 -13.54
CA ASP A 200 12.71 -37.15 -13.14
C ASP A 200 13.93 -36.77 -14.00
N GLY A 201 13.71 -35.93 -15.02
CA GLY A 201 14.71 -35.44 -15.95
C GLY A 201 15.06 -36.42 -17.07
N SER A 202 14.34 -37.54 -17.20
CA SER A 202 14.63 -38.58 -18.20
C SER A 202 13.39 -39.08 -18.92
N LEU A 203 13.27 -38.78 -20.21
CA LEU A 203 12.20 -39.34 -21.05
C LEU A 203 12.33 -40.86 -21.21
N ASN A 204 11.38 -41.61 -20.66
CA ASN A 204 11.36 -43.07 -20.73
C ASN A 204 9.95 -43.66 -20.69
N VAL A 205 9.86 -44.99 -20.60
CA VAL A 205 8.56 -45.70 -20.63
C VAL A 205 7.68 -45.39 -19.42
N LEU A 206 8.25 -44.93 -18.30
CA LEU A 206 7.49 -44.52 -17.12
C LEU A 206 6.63 -43.29 -17.41
N ASP A 207 7.15 -42.32 -18.16
CA ASP A 207 6.39 -41.14 -18.57
C ASP A 207 5.23 -41.52 -19.48
N VAL A 208 5.46 -42.42 -20.44
CA VAL A 208 4.41 -42.98 -21.31
C VAL A 208 3.29 -43.61 -20.49
N VAL A 209 3.63 -44.35 -19.43
CA VAL A 209 2.64 -44.96 -18.53
C VAL A 209 1.82 -43.89 -17.82
N ILE A 210 2.44 -42.79 -17.40
CA ILE A 210 1.75 -41.68 -16.73
C ILE A 210 0.81 -40.95 -17.69
N ILE A 211 1.27 -40.59 -18.89
CA ILE A 211 0.42 -39.93 -19.90
C ILE A 211 -0.82 -40.79 -20.22
N VAL A 212 -0.62 -42.10 -20.43
CA VAL A 212 -1.75 -43.02 -20.67
C VAL A 212 -2.69 -43.07 -19.46
N ASN A 213 -2.17 -43.05 -18.23
CA ASN A 213 -2.99 -43.02 -17.03
C ASN A 213 -3.82 -41.74 -16.95
N ILE A 214 -3.22 -40.58 -17.25
CA ILE A 214 -3.92 -39.28 -17.27
C ILE A 214 -5.04 -39.31 -18.31
N ILE A 215 -4.76 -39.73 -19.54
CA ILE A 215 -5.76 -39.83 -20.64
C ILE A 215 -6.95 -40.73 -20.27
N LEU A 216 -6.70 -41.84 -19.58
CA LEU A 216 -7.72 -42.86 -19.32
C LEU A 216 -8.53 -42.63 -18.05
N PHE A 217 -7.92 -42.03 -17.02
CA PHE A 217 -8.50 -42.03 -15.67
C PHE A 217 -8.62 -40.63 -15.06
N GLU A 218 -7.82 -39.68 -15.50
CA GLU A 218 -7.81 -38.33 -14.94
C GLU A 218 -8.67 -37.39 -15.80
N ASN A 219 -9.25 -36.36 -15.16
CA ASN A 219 -10.01 -35.32 -15.84
C ASN A 219 -9.31 -33.95 -15.77
N TYR A 220 -8.00 -33.93 -15.54
CA TYR A 220 -7.20 -32.71 -15.55
C TYR A 220 -6.27 -32.71 -16.76
N TYR A 221 -5.99 -31.51 -17.25
CA TYR A 221 -5.04 -31.28 -18.32
C TYR A 221 -3.65 -31.08 -17.71
N ASP A 222 -2.65 -31.78 -18.24
CA ASP A 222 -1.26 -31.67 -17.84
C ASP A 222 -0.44 -31.15 -19.02
N GLU A 223 0.12 -29.94 -18.88
CA GLU A 223 0.79 -29.25 -19.98
C GLU A 223 2.13 -29.90 -20.35
N VAL A 224 2.83 -30.49 -19.38
CA VAL A 224 4.06 -31.26 -19.62
C VAL A 224 3.76 -32.47 -20.51
N SER A 225 2.61 -33.10 -20.32
CA SER A 225 2.19 -34.29 -21.06
C SER A 225 1.63 -34.01 -22.45
N ASP A 226 1.28 -32.77 -22.80
CA ASP A 226 0.90 -32.35 -24.17
C ASP A 226 2.15 -32.16 -25.03
N VAL A 227 2.79 -33.28 -25.35
CA VAL A 227 4.07 -33.33 -26.07
C VAL A 227 3.98 -32.66 -27.44
N ASN A 228 2.80 -32.67 -28.05
CA ASN A 228 2.61 -32.11 -29.38
C ASN A 228 2.12 -30.64 -29.37
N THR A 229 1.76 -30.12 -28.21
CA THR A 229 1.35 -28.73 -27.96
C THR A 229 0.10 -28.31 -28.74
N ASP A 230 -0.81 -29.24 -29.03
CA ASP A 230 -2.09 -28.94 -29.69
C ASP A 230 -3.20 -28.54 -28.72
N GLY A 231 -2.90 -28.51 -27.42
CA GLY A 231 -3.85 -28.22 -26.34
C GLY A 231 -4.80 -29.37 -26.06
N LEU A 232 -4.54 -30.58 -26.57
CA LEU A 232 -5.37 -31.77 -26.36
C LEU A 232 -4.53 -32.97 -25.93
N LEU A 233 -4.62 -33.35 -24.66
CA LEU A 233 -3.94 -34.55 -24.18
C LEU A 233 -4.60 -35.84 -24.70
N ASN A 234 -3.96 -36.54 -25.63
CA ASN A 234 -4.52 -37.72 -26.29
C ASN A 234 -3.43 -38.71 -26.80
N VAL A 235 -3.86 -39.71 -27.56
CA VAL A 235 -2.95 -40.77 -28.07
C VAL A 235 -1.83 -40.24 -28.97
N LEU A 236 -1.98 -39.06 -29.57
CA LEU A 236 -0.95 -38.43 -30.38
C LEU A 236 0.28 -38.06 -29.53
N ASP A 237 0.09 -37.56 -28.30
CA ASP A 237 1.18 -37.24 -27.38
C ASP A 237 2.00 -38.47 -27.02
N VAL A 238 1.31 -39.57 -26.73
CA VAL A 238 1.91 -40.88 -26.45
C VAL A 238 2.78 -41.34 -27.63
N VAL A 239 2.27 -41.24 -28.86
CA VAL A 239 3.00 -41.66 -30.07
C VAL A 239 4.25 -40.79 -30.28
N GLN A 240 4.15 -39.49 -30.05
CA GLN A 240 5.28 -38.57 -30.19
C GLN A 240 6.35 -38.79 -29.12
N LEU A 241 5.95 -39.00 -27.87
CA LEU A 241 6.88 -39.33 -26.79
C LEU A 241 7.64 -40.62 -27.09
N VAL A 242 6.93 -41.69 -27.49
CA VAL A 242 7.57 -42.96 -27.85
C VAL A 242 8.54 -42.78 -29.02
N SER A 243 8.19 -41.97 -30.02
CA SER A 243 9.10 -41.66 -31.12
C SER A 243 10.35 -40.91 -30.65
N SER A 244 10.22 -40.05 -29.64
CA SER A 244 11.34 -39.30 -29.06
C SER A 244 12.25 -40.17 -28.19
N ILE A 245 11.70 -41.18 -27.53
CA ILE A 245 12.48 -42.16 -26.73
C ILE A 245 13.27 -43.12 -27.63
N LEU A 246 12.76 -43.43 -28.82
CA LEU A 246 13.32 -44.46 -29.71
C LEU A 246 14.36 -43.94 -30.72
N ASN A 247 14.50 -42.62 -30.89
CA ASN A 247 15.44 -41.99 -31.83
C ASN A 247 16.54 -41.21 -31.11
#